data_AF-A0A7W2NWF1-F1
#
_entry.id   AF-A0A7W2NWF1-F1
#
_cell.length_a   1.000
_cell.length_b   1.000
_cell.length_c   1.000
_cell.angle_alpha   90.00
_cell.angle_beta   90.00
_cell.angle_gamma   90.00
#
_symmetry.space_group_name_H-M   'P 1'
#
loop_
_entity.id
_entity.type
_entity.pdbx_description
1 polymer ?
#
loop_
_entity_poly.entity_id
_entity_poly.type
_entity_poly.pdbx_seq_one_letter_code
_entity_poly.pdbx_strand_id
1 'polypeptide(L)'
;MTPSIESVIKNIIIKSQQLLVRLDELDNTKELAQDEINEQLINLKNEREILLKQLFDQYSKEQIQIHLFHVNQIITLDESLNTKCQKIKQSFSEKLISLKKGKKKANAYQKY
;
A
#
# COMPACT_ATOMS: atom_id res chain seq x y z
N MET A 1 6.93 -4.87 28.43
CA MET A 1 5.56 -4.34 28.64
C MET A 1 4.79 -4.57 27.37
N THR A 2 3.64 -5.25 27.42
CA THR A 2 2.73 -5.35 26.28
C THR A 2 2.16 -3.96 25.99
N PRO A 3 2.16 -3.47 24.74
CA PRO A 3 1.47 -2.22 24.38
C PRO A 3 0.00 -2.29 24.78
N SER A 4 -0.74 -1.18 24.84
CA SER A 4 -2.19 -1.27 24.96
C SER A 4 -2.82 -1.65 23.61
N ILE A 5 -3.95 -2.36 23.63
CA ILE A 5 -4.70 -2.70 22.42
C ILE A 5 -5.03 -1.47 21.57
N GLU A 6 -5.42 -0.37 22.22
CA GLU A 6 -5.73 0.89 21.56
C GLU A 6 -4.50 1.47 20.83
N SER A 7 -3.32 1.37 21.44
CA SER A 7 -2.06 1.80 20.83
C SER A 7 -1.73 0.95 19.59
N VAL A 8 -1.88 -0.38 19.67
CA VAL A 8 -1.66 -1.28 18.52
C VAL A 8 -2.60 -0.92 17.36
N ILE A 9 -3.90 -0.77 17.64
CA ILE A 9 -4.91 -0.41 16.65
C ILE A 9 -4.62 0.96 16.02
N LYS A 10 -4.31 1.98 16.82
CA LYS A 10 -3.95 3.31 16.33
C LYS A 10 -2.72 3.26 15.43
N ASN A 11 -1.70 2.48 15.80
CA ASN A 11 -0.51 2.31 14.97
C ASN A 11 -0.83 1.62 13.65
N ILE A 12 -1.71 0.62 13.61
CA ILE A 12 -2.15 -0.01 12.36
C ILE A 12 -2.81 1.04 11.45
N ILE A 13 -3.69 1.88 12.00
CA ILE A 13 -4.35 2.95 11.25
C ILE A 13 -3.32 3.93 10.68
N ILE A 14 -2.38 4.41 11.51
CA ILE A 14 -1.32 5.33 11.09
C ILE A 14 -0.49 4.72 9.95
N LYS A 15 -0.06 3.46 10.09
CA LYS A 15 0.72 2.78 9.04
C LYS A 15 -0.08 2.60 7.76
N SER A 16 -1.37 2.31 7.86
CA SER A 16 -2.27 2.20 6.70
C SER A 16 -2.45 3.53 5.97
N GLN A 17 -2.56 4.65 6.70
CA GLN A 17 -2.61 5.99 6.13
C GLN A 17 -1.28 6.38 5.48
N GLN A 18 -0.15 6.09 6.14
CA GLN A 18 1.18 6.32 5.57
C GLN A 18 1.38 5.54 4.27
N LEU A 19 0.92 4.28 4.21
CA LEU A 19 0.93 3.48 2.98
C LEU A 19 0.13 4.14 1.86
N LEU A 20 -1.07 4.66 2.15
CA LEU A 20 -1.87 5.37 1.14
C LEU A 20 -1.13 6.58 0.58
N VAL A 21 -0.55 7.41 1.45
CA VAL A 21 0.22 8.59 1.04
C VAL A 21 1.41 8.19 0.15
N ARG A 22 2.17 7.17 0.53
CA ARG A 22 3.31 6.69 -0.28
C ARG A 22 2.88 6.06 -1.61
N LEU A 23 1.72 5.41 -1.66
CA LEU A 23 1.16 4.92 -2.93
C LEU A 23 0.69 6.07 -3.83
N ASP A 24 0.17 7.16 -3.27
CA ASP A 24 -0.14 8.37 -4.03
C ASP A 24 1.12 9.03 -4.59
N GLU A 25 2.19 9.11 -3.79
CA GLU A 25 3.50 9.60 -4.26
C GLU A 25 4.07 8.72 -5.37
N LEU A 26 4.02 7.38 -5.22
CA LEU A 26 4.49 6.43 -6.23
C LEU A 26 3.81 6.65 -7.60
N ASP A 27 2.51 6.95 -7.58
CA ASP A 27 1.73 7.18 -8.80
C ASP A 27 2.10 8.51 -9.50
N ASN A 28 2.53 9.51 -8.72
CA ASN A 28 2.84 10.86 -9.18
C ASN A 28 4.33 11.12 -9.49
N THR A 29 5.24 10.26 -9.01
CA THR A 29 6.69 10.53 -9.06
C THR A 29 7.35 10.00 -10.34
N LYS A 30 8.37 10.73 -10.83
CA LYS A 30 9.23 10.30 -11.95
C LYS A 30 10.25 9.25 -11.49
N GLU A 31 10.69 8.38 -12.39
CA GLU A 31 11.46 7.14 -12.13
C GLU A 31 12.64 7.23 -11.13
N LEU A 32 13.26 8.41 -10.93
CA LEU A 32 14.46 8.56 -10.09
C LEU A 32 14.22 8.51 -8.58
N ALA A 33 12.99 8.71 -8.07
CA ALA A 33 12.69 8.61 -6.63
C ALA A 33 11.90 7.33 -6.26
N GLN A 34 11.76 6.42 -7.23
CA GLN A 34 10.87 5.26 -7.09
C GLN A 34 11.43 4.20 -6.15
N ASP A 35 12.75 4.02 -6.11
CA ASP A 35 13.40 3.02 -5.26
C ASP A 35 13.25 3.35 -3.77
N GLU A 36 13.46 4.61 -3.38
CA GLU A 36 13.27 5.05 -1.98
C GLU A 36 11.81 4.90 -1.54
N ILE A 37 10.85 5.29 -2.40
CA ILE A 37 9.42 5.13 -2.13
C ILE A 37 9.07 3.64 -1.99
N ASN A 38 9.63 2.78 -2.84
CA ASN A 38 9.41 1.34 -2.78
C ASN A 38 9.94 0.72 -1.47
N GLU A 39 11.14 1.08 -1.04
CA GLU A 39 11.69 0.62 0.24
C GLU A 39 10.80 1.06 1.41
N GLN A 40 10.34 2.31 1.42
CA GLN A 40 9.44 2.82 2.45
C GLN A 40 8.09 2.08 2.44
N LEU A 41 7.52 1.80 1.26
CA LEU A 41 6.30 1.01 1.14
C LEU A 41 6.46 -0.40 1.70
N ILE A 42 7.58 -1.07 1.41
CA ILE A 42 7.89 -2.41 1.94
C ILE A 42 8.00 -2.36 3.47
N ASN A 43 8.73 -1.39 4.01
CA ASN A 43 8.92 -1.24 5.46
C ASN A 43 7.58 -0.98 6.17
N LEU A 44 6.78 -0.03 5.67
CA LEU A 44 5.47 0.29 6.23
C LEU A 44 4.51 -0.90 6.18
N LYS A 45 4.53 -1.66 5.07
CA LYS A 45 3.73 -2.90 4.93
C LYS A 45 4.13 -3.92 6.00
N ASN A 46 5.43 -4.17 6.15
CA ASN A 46 5.94 -5.16 7.10
C ASN A 46 5.63 -4.75 8.55
N GLU A 47 5.83 -3.47 8.90
CA GLU A 47 5.46 -2.94 10.21
C GLU A 47 3.96 -3.11 10.50
N ARG A 48 3.11 -2.80 9.51
CA ARG A 48 1.66 -2.99 9.62
C ARG A 48 1.29 -4.46 9.82
N GLU A 49 1.91 -5.38 9.07
CA GLU A 49 1.66 -6.82 9.20
C GLU A 49 2.08 -7.35 10.57
N ILE A 50 3.20 -6.87 11.12
CA ILE A 50 3.64 -7.21 12.48
C ILE A 50 2.60 -6.74 13.50
N LEU A 51 2.11 -5.51 13.39
CA LEU A 51 1.10 -4.96 14.31
C LEU A 51 -0.23 -5.71 14.22
N LEU A 52 -0.67 -6.09 13.02
CA LEU A 52 -1.87 -6.91 12.82
C LEU A 52 -1.72 -8.28 13.46
N LYS A 53 -0.59 -8.93 13.22
CA LYS A 53 -0.29 -10.22 13.86
C LYS A 53 -0.29 -10.07 15.38
N GLN A 54 0.36 -9.04 15.89
CA GLN A 54 0.39 -8.74 17.32
C GLN A 54 -1.03 -8.54 17.89
N LEU A 55 -1.91 -7.85 17.17
CA LEU A 55 -3.29 -7.62 17.60
C LEU A 55 -4.04 -8.93 17.80
N PHE A 56 -3.94 -9.87 16.85
CA PHE A 56 -4.65 -11.14 16.91
C PHE A 56 -3.97 -12.18 17.81
N ASP A 57 -2.65 -12.10 17.99
CA ASP A 57 -1.90 -13.02 18.87
C ASP A 57 -2.04 -12.64 20.36
N GLN A 58 -2.19 -11.34 20.68
CA GLN A 58 -2.14 -10.85 22.07
C GLN A 58 -3.52 -10.55 22.68
N TYR A 59 -4.55 -10.31 21.87
CA TYR A 59 -5.86 -9.87 22.37
C TYR A 59 -6.97 -10.80 21.91
N SER A 60 -7.91 -11.06 22.81
CA SER A 60 -9.08 -11.85 22.49
C SER A 60 -10.03 -11.10 21.55
N LYS A 61 -10.92 -11.84 20.90
CA LYS A 61 -11.97 -11.27 20.05
C LYS A 61 -12.81 -10.25 20.82
N GLU A 62 -13.16 -10.55 22.06
CA GLU A 62 -13.99 -9.69 22.92
C GLU A 62 -13.29 -8.36 23.20
N GLN A 63 -11.97 -8.40 23.47
CA GLN A 63 -11.17 -7.20 23.68
C GLN A 63 -11.09 -6.35 22.41
N ILE A 64 -10.88 -6.98 21.24
CA ILE A 64 -10.85 -6.29 19.96
C ILE A 64 -12.22 -5.69 19.61
N GLN A 65 -13.31 -6.40 19.92
CA GLN A 65 -14.67 -5.99 19.61
C GLN A 65 -15.11 -4.72 20.35
N ILE A 66 -14.53 -4.43 21.52
CA ILE A 66 -14.74 -3.14 22.21
C ILE A 66 -14.28 -1.96 21.34
N HIS A 67 -13.29 -2.18 20.47
CA HIS A 67 -12.75 -1.16 19.56
C HIS A 67 -13.31 -1.27 18.14
N LEU A 68 -14.54 -1.78 17.97
CA LEU A 68 -15.17 -2.03 16.66
C LEU A 68 -15.11 -0.84 15.70
N PHE A 69 -15.30 0.39 16.21
CA PHE A 69 -15.20 1.60 15.40
C PHE A 69 -13.85 1.71 14.68
N HIS A 70 -12.75 1.49 15.39
CA HIS A 70 -11.41 1.55 14.82
C HIS A 70 -11.11 0.33 13.94
N VAL A 71 -11.63 -0.85 14.28
CA VAL A 71 -11.52 -2.04 13.43
C VAL A 71 -12.19 -1.80 12.07
N ASN A 72 -13.37 -1.18 12.06
CA ASN A 72 -14.05 -0.79 10.82
C ASN A 72 -13.24 0.24 10.03
N GLN A 73 -12.58 1.20 10.70
CA GLN A 73 -11.66 2.11 10.02
C GLN A 73 -10.49 1.37 9.35
N ILE A 74 -9.91 0.36 10.00
CA ILE A 74 -8.85 -0.47 9.40
C ILE A 74 -9.38 -1.17 8.14
N ILE A 75 -10.59 -1.74 8.20
CA ILE A 75 -11.21 -2.41 7.05
C ILE A 75 -11.39 -1.43 5.87
N THR A 76 -11.93 -0.24 6.12
CA THR A 76 -12.10 0.79 5.07
C THR A 76 -10.77 1.25 4.48
N LEU A 77 -9.73 1.36 5.31
CA LEU A 77 -8.37 1.67 4.83
C LEU A 77 -7.82 0.54 3.97
N ASP A 78 -8.11 -0.73 4.28
CA ASP A 78 -7.67 -1.88 3.50
C ASP A 78 -8.34 -1.94 2.12
N GLU A 79 -9.63 -1.64 2.05
CA GLU A 79 -10.35 -1.48 0.79
C GLU A 79 -9.74 -0.36 -0.06
N SER A 80 -9.39 0.77 0.58
CA SER A 80 -8.75 1.91 -0.08
C SER A 80 -7.36 1.56 -0.61
N LEU A 81 -6.54 0.87 0.20
CA LEU A 81 -5.20 0.40 -0.17
C LEU A 81 -5.28 -0.58 -1.35
N ASN A 82 -6.21 -1.53 -1.30
CA ASN A 82 -6.39 -2.50 -2.38
C ASN A 82 -6.81 -1.81 -3.68
N THR A 83 -7.78 -0.89 -3.60
CA THR A 83 -8.25 -0.10 -4.75
C THR A 83 -7.11 0.70 -5.37
N LYS A 84 -6.29 1.38 -4.54
CA LYS A 84 -5.15 2.16 -5.02
C LYS A 84 -4.10 1.26 -5.67
N CYS A 85 -3.77 0.13 -5.06
CA CYS A 85 -2.85 -0.86 -5.63
C CYS A 85 -3.33 -1.36 -7.01
N GLN A 86 -4.63 -1.65 -7.16
CA GLN A 86 -5.19 -2.09 -8.44
C GLN A 86 -5.08 -1.01 -9.51
N LYS A 87 -5.39 0.26 -9.18
CA LYS A 87 -5.25 1.39 -10.09
C LYS A 87 -3.81 1.58 -10.56
N ILE A 88 -2.83 1.50 -9.65
CA ILE A 88 -1.40 1.62 -9.98
C ILE A 88 -0.98 0.47 -10.91
N LYS A 89 -1.37 -0.78 -10.61
CA LYS A 89 -1.07 -1.93 -11.47
C LYS A 89 -1.66 -1.78 -12.87
N GLN A 90 -2.88 -1.24 -12.97
CA GLN A 90 -3.52 -0.98 -14.24
C GLN A 90 -2.78 0.12 -15.02
N SER A 91 -2.52 1.28 -14.41
CA SER A 91 -1.76 2.39 -15.00
C SER A 91 -0.39 1.95 -15.51
N PHE A 92 0.33 1.15 -14.73
CA PHE A 92 1.61 0.58 -15.12
C PHE A 92 1.49 -0.37 -16.33
N SER A 93 0.47 -1.23 -16.34
CA SER A 93 0.21 -2.15 -17.45
C SER A 93 -0.09 -1.41 -18.75
N GLU A 94 -0.88 -0.34 -18.68
CA GLU A 94 -1.20 0.53 -19.82
C GLU A 94 0.06 1.25 -20.36
N LYS A 95 0.90 1.78 -19.47
CA LYS A 95 2.21 2.38 -19.82
C LYS A 95 3.13 1.36 -20.49
N LEU A 96 3.20 0.13 -20.00
CA LEU A 96 4.00 -0.93 -20.62
C LEU A 96 3.51 -1.29 -22.03
N ILE A 97 2.18 -1.37 -22.22
CA ILE A 97 1.59 -1.65 -23.54
C ILE A 97 1.91 -0.52 -24.52
N SER A 98 1.80 0.75 -24.09
CA SER A 98 2.09 1.90 -24.95
C SER A 98 3.57 1.96 -25.35
N LEU A 99 4.50 1.69 -24.42
CA LEU A 99 5.93 1.59 -24.70
C LEU A 99 6.25 0.49 -25.71
N LYS A 100 5.66 -0.71 -25.54
CA LYS A 100 5.84 -1.82 -26.51
C LYS A 100 5.33 -1.45 -27.90
N LYS A 101 4.19 -0.75 -28.01
CA LYS A 101 3.66 -0.25 -29.28
C LYS A 101 4.56 0.81 -29.89
N GLY A 102 5.07 1.75 -29.09
CA GLY A 102 6.03 2.78 -29.52
C GLY A 102 7.31 2.18 -30.10
N LYS A 103 7.91 1.20 -29.41
CA LYS A 103 9.11 0.49 -29.89
C LYS A 103 8.89 -0.23 -31.22
N LYS A 104 7.72 -0.86 -31.42
CA LYS A 104 7.37 -1.48 -32.70
C LYS A 104 7.29 -0.45 -33.83
N LYS A 105 6.71 0.72 -33.59
CA LYS A 105 6.65 1.82 -34.56
C LYS A 105 8.03 2.36 -34.88
N ALA A 106 8.85 2.67 -33.86
CA ALA A 106 10.21 3.17 -34.04
C ALA A 106 11.07 2.22 -34.89
N ASN A 107 11.01 0.91 -34.61
CA ASN A 107 11.72 -0.11 -35.37
C ASN A 107 11.23 -0.24 -36.83
N ALA A 108 9.96 0.06 -37.09
CA ALA A 108 9.43 0.08 -38.46
C ALA A 108 9.97 1.29 -39.23
N TYR A 109 10.00 2.47 -38.61
CA TYR A 109 10.57 3.69 -39.21
C TYR A 109 12.09 3.58 -39.46
N GLN A 110 12.84 2.90 -38.59
CA GLN A 110 14.28 2.68 -38.77
C GLN A 110 14.65 1.72 -39.92
N LYS A 111 13.67 0.98 -40.46
CA LYS A 111 13.85 0.05 -41.59
C LYS A 111 13.56 0.69 -42.95
N TYR A 112 13.01 1.90 -42.98
CA TYR A 112 12.82 2.72 -44.17
C TYR A 112 13.83 3.86 -44.17
#